data_AF-A0A3B8XC18-F1
#
_entry.id   AF-A0A3B8XC18-F1
#
_cell.length_a   1.000
_cell.length_b   1.000
_cell.length_c   1.000
_cell.angle_alpha   90.00
_cell.angle_beta   90.00
_cell.angle_gamma   90.00
#
_symmetry.space_group_name_H-M   'P 1'
#
loop_
_entity.id
_entity.type
_entity.pdbx_description
1 polymer ?
#
loop_
_entity_poly.entity_id
_entity_poly.type
_entity_poly.pdbx_seq_one_letter_code
_entity_poly.pdbx_strand_id
1 'polypeptide(L)'
;DHVQSKLGKAGLVDVRSPKEYSGELLAPENLPQEGAQRGGHIPTAVSIPWGTAVNAEDGTFKSTEELKEIYGGKQITPDREIIAYCRIGERSAHTWFVLKELLGYDDVRNYDGSWTEWGSSIGVPIAK
;
A
#
# COMPACT_ATOMS: atom_id res chain seq x y z
N ASP A 1 -12.98 6.16 -11.15
CA ASP A 1 -11.95 5.10 -11.12
C ASP A 1 -12.22 4.12 -9.97
N HIS A 2 -11.78 2.87 -10.08
CA HIS A 2 -12.05 1.77 -9.13
C HIS A 2 -11.64 2.14 -7.70
N VAL A 3 -10.39 2.57 -7.49
CA VAL A 3 -9.86 2.93 -6.17
C VAL A 3 -10.69 4.06 -5.54
N GLN A 4 -10.99 5.10 -6.32
CA GLN A 4 -11.81 6.23 -5.83
C GLN A 4 -13.22 5.80 -5.43
N SER A 5 -13.82 4.82 -6.13
CA SER A 5 -15.15 4.30 -5.79
C SER A 5 -15.19 3.47 -4.49
N LYS A 6 -14.00 3.05 -4.02
CA LYS A 6 -13.79 2.16 -2.87
C LYS A 6 -13.32 2.85 -1.59
N LEU A 7 -13.12 4.17 -1.61
CA LEU A 7 -12.77 4.96 -0.42
C LEU A 7 -13.77 4.69 0.72
N GLY A 8 -13.26 4.33 1.89
CA GLY A 8 -14.06 3.95 3.07
C GLY A 8 -14.85 2.63 2.97
N LYS A 9 -14.73 1.90 1.85
CA LYS A 9 -15.40 0.60 1.63
C LYS A 9 -14.43 -0.57 1.56
N ALA A 10 -13.26 -0.36 0.96
CA ALA A 10 -12.17 -1.33 0.91
C ALA A 10 -11.08 -0.97 1.93
N GLY A 11 -10.31 -1.98 2.35
CA GLY A 11 -9.05 -1.76 3.05
C GLY A 11 -7.99 -1.24 2.06
N LEU A 12 -7.39 -0.10 2.34
CA LEU A 12 -6.31 0.46 1.51
C LEU A 12 -4.98 0.34 2.25
N VAL A 13 -4.00 -0.32 1.64
CA VAL A 13 -2.65 -0.49 2.23
C VAL A 13 -1.64 0.31 1.44
N ASP A 14 -1.09 1.35 2.07
CA ASP A 14 0.06 2.09 1.55
C ASP A 14 1.34 1.44 2.07
N VAL A 15 2.11 0.86 1.14
CA VAL A 15 3.31 0.09 1.49
C VAL A 15 4.61 0.88 1.34
N ARG A 16 4.50 2.19 1.10
CA ARG A 16 5.65 3.11 1.01
C ARG A 16 6.21 3.41 2.40
N SER A 17 7.30 4.18 2.45
CA SER A 17 7.87 4.62 3.73
C SER A 17 6.93 5.58 4.48
N PRO A 18 7.05 5.69 5.81
CA PRO A 18 6.25 6.65 6.60
C PRO A 18 6.35 8.10 6.11
N LYS A 19 7.52 8.53 5.59
CA LYS A 19 7.73 9.88 5.05
C LYS A 19 7.02 10.11 3.72
N GLU A 20 6.91 9.08 2.89
CA GLU A 20 6.11 9.14 1.66
C GLU A 20 4.61 9.19 1.99
N TYR A 21 4.18 8.39 2.97
CA TYR A 21 2.80 8.35 3.46
C TYR A 21 2.37 9.70 4.06
N SER A 22 3.18 10.34 4.91
CA SER A 22 2.88 11.67 5.49
C SER A 22 2.95 12.81 4.46
N GLY A 23 3.55 12.54 3.29
CA GLY A 23 3.76 13.53 2.24
C GLY A 23 4.96 14.46 2.46
N GLU A 24 5.83 14.14 3.42
CA GLU A 24 7.13 14.80 3.60
C GLU A 24 8.09 14.50 2.45
N LEU A 25 7.97 13.32 1.84
CA LEU A 25 8.79 12.88 0.72
C LEU A 25 7.91 12.58 -0.50
N LEU A 26 8.14 13.30 -1.60
CA LEU A 26 7.43 13.08 -2.87
C LEU A 26 7.92 11.83 -3.59
N ALA A 27 9.24 11.66 -3.64
CA ALA A 27 9.95 10.47 -4.09
C ALA A 27 11.39 10.51 -3.53
N PRO A 28 12.08 9.36 -3.44
CA PRO A 28 13.50 9.32 -3.15
C PRO A 28 14.30 10.15 -4.17
N GLU A 29 15.33 10.88 -3.71
CA GLU A 29 16.15 11.76 -4.58
C GLU A 29 16.79 11.01 -5.76
N ASN A 30 17.10 9.72 -5.58
CA ASN A 30 17.72 8.87 -6.59
C ASN A 30 16.74 8.28 -7.61
N LEU A 31 15.43 8.52 -7.48
CA LEU A 31 14.38 7.97 -8.35
C LEU A 31 13.37 9.06 -8.77
N PRO A 32 13.81 10.11 -9.49
CA PRO A 32 12.94 11.23 -9.87
C PRO A 32 11.76 10.82 -10.76
N GLN A 33 11.89 9.75 -11.55
CA GLN A 33 10.85 9.21 -12.43
C GLN A 33 9.67 8.57 -11.67
N GLU A 34 9.84 8.26 -10.38
CA GLU A 34 8.78 7.73 -9.52
C GLU A 34 8.12 8.82 -8.66
N GLY A 35 8.34 10.09 -9.02
CA GLY A 35 7.74 11.25 -8.38
C GLY A 35 6.26 11.43 -8.70
N ALA A 36 5.60 12.24 -7.87
CA ALA A 36 4.22 12.68 -8.06
C ALA A 36 4.11 14.21 -7.89
N GLN A 37 3.03 14.81 -8.39
CA GLN A 37 2.80 16.26 -8.26
C GLN A 37 2.39 16.68 -6.84
N ARG A 38 1.96 15.74 -5.99
CA ARG A 38 1.51 15.97 -4.61
C ARG A 38 2.01 14.87 -3.69
N GLY A 39 2.34 15.25 -2.45
CA GLY A 39 2.70 14.34 -1.37
C GLY A 39 1.50 14.04 -0.47
N GLY A 40 1.52 12.88 0.18
CA GLY A 40 0.47 12.40 1.08
C GLY A 40 0.15 10.94 0.79
N HIS A 41 -1.07 10.53 1.13
CA HIS A 41 -1.60 9.20 0.88
C HIS A 41 -3.07 9.26 0.44
N ILE A 42 -3.60 8.13 -0.04
CA ILE A 42 -5.02 8.01 -0.38
C ILE A 42 -5.82 8.03 0.92
N PRO A 43 -6.90 8.82 1.06
CA PRO A 43 -7.71 8.84 2.27
C PRO A 43 -8.16 7.43 2.68
N THR A 44 -8.27 7.20 3.99
CA THR A 44 -8.58 5.90 4.63
C THR A 44 -7.50 4.81 4.49
N ALA A 45 -6.40 5.06 3.78
CA ALA A 45 -5.28 4.13 3.72
C ALA A 45 -4.59 3.97 5.07
N VAL A 46 -4.05 2.78 5.31
CA VAL A 46 -3.20 2.49 6.46
C VAL A 46 -1.77 2.28 5.97
N SER A 47 -0.81 2.85 6.69
CA SER A 47 0.61 2.69 6.39
C SER A 47 1.13 1.37 6.95
N ILE A 48 1.53 0.46 6.06
CA ILE A 48 2.18 -0.81 6.40
C ILE A 48 3.34 -1.00 5.41
N PRO A 49 4.55 -0.47 5.70
CA PRO A 49 5.68 -0.55 4.78
C PRO A 49 5.97 -2.01 4.40
N TRP A 50 6.18 -2.28 3.12
CA TRP A 50 6.30 -3.66 2.60
C TRP A 50 7.37 -4.50 3.34
N GLY A 51 8.46 -3.86 3.75
CA GLY A 51 9.58 -4.49 4.46
C GLY A 51 9.23 -5.02 5.85
N THR A 52 8.07 -4.64 6.40
CA THR A 52 7.58 -5.21 7.67
C THR A 52 7.20 -6.68 7.53
N ALA A 53 6.92 -7.17 6.32
CA ALA A 53 6.50 -8.54 6.05
C ALA A 53 7.66 -9.53 5.79
N VAL A 54 8.91 -9.06 5.85
CA VAL A 54 10.11 -9.90 5.65
C VAL A 54 11.02 -9.87 6.88
N ASN A 55 11.81 -10.92 7.05
CA ASN A 55 12.89 -10.97 8.03
C ASN A 55 14.06 -10.11 7.57
N ALA A 56 14.59 -9.28 8.47
CA ALA A 56 15.63 -8.31 8.13
C ALA A 56 16.98 -8.99 7.86
N GLU A 57 17.17 -10.19 8.40
CA GLU A 57 18.41 -10.94 8.36
C GLU A 57 18.64 -11.62 7.01
N ASP A 58 17.59 -12.17 6.39
CA ASP A 58 17.70 -13.02 5.21
C ASP A 58 16.70 -12.69 4.08
N GLY A 59 15.78 -11.75 4.30
CA GLY A 59 14.77 -11.33 3.33
C GLY A 59 13.65 -12.35 3.09
N THR A 60 13.58 -13.44 3.88
CA THR A 60 12.47 -14.40 3.80
C THR A 60 11.17 -13.79 4.32
N PHE A 61 10.02 -14.30 3.86
CA PHE A 61 8.73 -13.90 4.42
C PHE A 61 8.65 -14.27 5.91
N LYS A 62 7.97 -13.43 6.67
CA LYS A 62 7.59 -13.74 8.06
C LYS A 62 6.60 -14.90 8.13
N SER A 63 6.46 -15.48 9.32
CA SER A 63 5.48 -16.54 9.57
C SER A 63 4.05 -16.01 9.36
N THR A 64 3.13 -16.91 9.01
CA THR A 64 1.70 -16.58 8.84
C THR A 64 1.11 -15.91 10.08
N GLU A 65 1.55 -16.30 11.27
CA GLU A 65 1.16 -15.73 12.56
C GLU A 65 1.60 -14.28 12.68
N GLU A 66 2.89 -13.98 12.46
CA GLU A 66 3.41 -12.60 12.47
C GLU A 66 2.74 -11.73 11.41
N LEU A 67 2.51 -12.28 10.21
CA LEU A 67 1.83 -11.57 9.13
C LEU A 67 0.38 -11.23 9.52
N LYS A 68 -0.36 -12.14 10.15
CA LYS A 68 -1.71 -11.85 10.68
C LYS A 68 -1.69 -10.74 11.72
N GLU A 69 -0.65 -10.65 12.55
CA GLU A 69 -0.50 -9.55 13.52
C GLU A 69 -0.17 -8.21 12.85
N ILE A 70 0.67 -8.21 11.81
CA ILE A 70 1.05 -7.01 11.06
C ILE A 70 -0.16 -6.38 10.36
N TYR A 71 -0.99 -7.19 9.70
CA TYR A 71 -2.14 -6.69 8.93
C TYR A 71 -3.43 -6.63 9.75
N GLY A 72 -3.57 -7.47 10.78
CA GLY A 72 -4.78 -7.58 11.58
C GLY A 72 -5.19 -6.28 12.27
N GLY A 73 -6.50 -5.99 12.27
CA GLY A 73 -7.07 -4.93 13.09
C GLY A 73 -7.03 -3.50 12.51
N LYS A 74 -6.66 -3.33 11.24
CA LYS A 74 -6.53 -2.00 10.58
C LYS A 74 -7.37 -1.86 9.30
N GLN A 75 -8.59 -2.40 9.29
CA GLN A 75 -9.43 -2.53 8.07
C GLN A 75 -8.85 -3.47 7.01
N ILE A 76 -7.76 -4.17 7.30
CA ILE A 76 -7.14 -5.17 6.42
C ILE A 76 -7.54 -6.54 6.93
N THR A 77 -8.77 -6.93 6.60
CA THR A 77 -9.43 -8.14 7.07
C THR A 77 -9.99 -8.94 5.89
N PRO A 78 -10.07 -10.28 5.99
CA PRO A 78 -10.42 -11.14 4.86
C PRO A 78 -11.89 -11.02 4.39
N ASP A 79 -12.76 -10.36 5.17
CA ASP A 79 -14.18 -10.17 4.89
C ASP A 79 -14.49 -9.02 3.92
N ARG A 80 -13.47 -8.34 3.38
CA ARG A 80 -13.63 -7.22 2.45
C ARG A 80 -12.54 -7.15 1.41
N GLU A 81 -12.79 -6.37 0.35
CA GLU A 81 -11.77 -6.04 -0.64
C GLU A 81 -10.62 -5.28 0.00
N ILE A 82 -9.39 -5.65 -0.36
CA ILE A 82 -8.16 -4.96 0.01
C ILE A 82 -7.42 -4.54 -1.24
N ILE A 83 -6.93 -3.30 -1.25
CA ILE A 83 -6.16 -2.74 -2.36
C ILE A 83 -4.80 -2.28 -1.82
N ALA A 84 -3.73 -2.90 -2.30
CA ALA A 84 -2.36 -2.50 -1.99
C ALA A 84 -1.84 -1.55 -3.08
N TYR A 85 -1.10 -0.52 -2.67
CA TYR A 85 -0.43 0.40 -3.60
C TYR A 85 0.90 0.92 -3.05
N CYS A 86 1.81 1.30 -3.94
CA CYS A 86 3.10 1.92 -3.61
C CYS A 86 3.34 3.17 -4.46
N ARG A 87 4.47 3.25 -5.18
CA ARG A 87 4.71 4.29 -6.20
C ARG A 87 4.34 3.81 -7.60
N ILE A 88 4.79 2.62 -8.01
CA ILE A 88 4.61 2.08 -9.38
C ILE A 88 4.19 0.60 -9.40
N GLY A 89 3.53 0.11 -8.36
CA GLY A 89 3.00 -1.25 -8.28
C GLY A 89 3.97 -2.36 -7.83
N GLU A 90 5.27 -2.08 -7.70
CA GLU A 90 6.32 -3.08 -7.49
C GLU A 90 6.38 -3.60 -6.04
N ARG A 91 6.37 -2.70 -5.05
CA ARG A 91 6.35 -3.08 -3.63
C ARG A 91 4.95 -3.50 -3.18
N SER A 92 3.91 -2.98 -3.83
CA SER A 92 2.54 -3.40 -3.54
C SER A 92 2.22 -4.78 -4.12
N ALA A 93 2.86 -5.21 -5.20
CA ALA A 93 2.79 -6.60 -5.66
C ALA A 93 3.30 -7.59 -4.60
N HIS A 94 4.38 -7.25 -3.88
CA HIS A 94 4.88 -8.06 -2.77
C HIS A 94 3.83 -8.18 -1.66
N THR A 95 3.22 -7.07 -1.25
CA THR A 95 2.18 -7.09 -0.20
C THR A 95 0.90 -7.77 -0.67
N TRP A 96 0.53 -7.61 -1.94
CA TRP A 96 -0.55 -8.35 -2.57
C TRP A 96 -0.32 -9.87 -2.46
N PHE A 97 0.89 -10.35 -2.78
CA PHE A 97 1.24 -11.77 -2.64
C PHE A 97 1.13 -12.24 -1.19
N VAL A 98 1.62 -11.46 -0.24
CA VAL A 98 1.51 -11.77 1.20
C VAL A 98 0.04 -11.94 1.63
N LEU A 99 -0.81 -10.97 1.30
CA LEU A 99 -2.22 -11.00 1.70
C LEU A 99 -2.99 -12.11 0.98
N LYS A 100 -2.76 -12.27 -0.33
CA LYS A 100 -3.51 -13.19 -1.19
C LYS A 100 -3.04 -14.63 -1.03
N GLU A 101 -1.74 -14.87 -1.19
CA GLU A 101 -1.16 -16.21 -1.32
C GLU A 101 -0.71 -16.79 0.03
N LEU A 102 -0.20 -15.96 0.95
CA LEU A 102 0.27 -16.45 2.25
C LEU A 102 -0.83 -16.43 3.33
N LEU A 103 -1.63 -15.35 3.37
CA LEU A 103 -2.73 -15.21 4.33
C LEU A 103 -4.08 -15.72 3.82
N GLY A 104 -4.20 -16.00 2.52
CA GLY A 104 -5.39 -16.58 1.92
C GLY A 104 -6.58 -15.62 1.82
N TYR A 105 -6.36 -14.31 1.68
CA TYR A 105 -7.45 -13.35 1.56
C TYR A 105 -8.02 -13.38 0.13
N ASP A 106 -9.34 -13.50 -0.01
CA ASP A 106 -9.93 -13.78 -1.33
C ASP A 106 -9.98 -12.58 -2.28
N ASP A 107 -10.24 -11.38 -1.77
CA ASP A 107 -10.42 -10.18 -2.60
C ASP A 107 -9.28 -9.16 -2.35
N VAL A 108 -8.12 -9.43 -2.95
CA VAL A 108 -6.95 -8.54 -2.87
C VAL A 108 -6.55 -8.09 -4.27
N ARG A 109 -6.40 -6.78 -4.45
CA ARG A 109 -5.96 -6.15 -5.70
C ARG A 109 -4.67 -5.39 -5.50
N ASN A 110 -3.82 -5.41 -6.53
CA ASN A 110 -2.70 -4.49 -6.64
C ASN A 110 -3.14 -3.30 -7.52
N TYR A 111 -3.08 -2.09 -6.99
CA TYR A 111 -3.27 -0.88 -7.79
C TYR A 111 -1.91 -0.43 -8.34
N ASP A 112 -1.61 -0.83 -9.57
CA ASP A 112 -0.32 -0.65 -10.22
C ASP A 112 -0.02 0.81 -10.56
N GLY A 113 -1.02 1.60 -10.95
CA GLY A 113 -0.89 3.05 -11.14
C GLY A 113 -0.39 3.78 -9.89
N SER A 114 -0.77 3.28 -8.71
CA SER A 114 -0.15 3.62 -7.43
C SER A 114 -0.05 5.14 -7.18
N TRP A 115 0.95 5.61 -6.43
CA TRP A 115 1.09 7.03 -6.10
C TRP A 115 1.53 7.92 -7.26
N THR A 116 2.26 7.40 -8.25
CA THR A 116 2.66 8.21 -9.42
C THR A 116 1.44 8.66 -10.22
N GLU A 117 0.45 7.78 -10.39
CA GLU A 117 -0.85 8.12 -10.98
C GLU A 117 -1.71 8.95 -10.03
N TRP A 118 -1.96 8.47 -8.80
CA TRP A 118 -2.89 9.15 -7.89
C TRP A 118 -2.40 10.54 -7.49
N GLY A 119 -1.14 10.67 -7.09
CA GLY A 119 -0.54 11.93 -6.67
C GLY A 119 -0.33 12.93 -7.82
N SER A 120 -0.57 12.53 -9.06
CA SER A 120 -0.52 13.39 -10.26
C SER A 120 -1.89 13.64 -10.90
N SER A 121 -2.93 12.93 -10.44
CA SER A 121 -4.28 13.03 -10.98
C SER A 121 -5.02 14.28 -10.49
N ILE A 122 -5.83 14.88 -11.35
CA ILE A 122 -6.64 16.07 -11.01
C ILE A 122 -7.93 15.61 -10.32
N GLY A 123 -8.30 16.27 -9.22
CA GLY A 123 -9.60 16.08 -8.57
C GLY A 123 -9.73 14.82 -7.72
N VAL A 124 -8.63 14.10 -7.46
CA VAL A 124 -8.61 12.99 -6.50
C VAL A 124 -8.30 13.50 -5.09
N PRO A 125 -8.90 12.93 -4.04
CA PRO A 125 -8.64 13.36 -2.67
C PRO A 125 -7.29 12.84 -2.16
N ILE A 126 -6.61 13.63 -1.32
CA ILE A 126 -5.32 13.30 -0.71
C ILE A 126 -5.39 13.63 0.79
N ALA A 127 -4.91 12.71 1.63
CA ALA A 127 -4.71 12.90 3.06
C ALA A 127 -3.22 13.04 3.41
N LYS A 128 -2.92 13.57 4.60
CA LYS A 128 -1.57 13.74 5.16
C LYS A 128 -1.55 13.29 6.61
#